data_AF-A0A399ZVN3-F1
#
_entry.id   AF-A0A399ZVN3-F1
#
_cell.length_a   1.000
_cell.length_b   1.000
_cell.length_c   1.000
_cell.angle_alpha   90.00
_cell.angle_beta   90.00
_cell.angle_gamma   90.00
#
_symmetry.space_group_name_H-M   'P 1'
#
loop_
_entity.id
_entity.type
_entity.pdbx_description
1 polymer ?
#
loop_
_entity_poly.entity_id
_entity_poly.type
_entity_poly.pdbx_seq_one_letter_code
_entity_poly.pdbx_strand_id
1 'polypeptide(L)'
;MNPDDTVLVALVQTPRDLEIAARERWYRIPTRHAPRFFSGAQALAFYLPAAFRERKWSIDTFATVRGHELARRRDLLPDEAQHPRADETYYKLQLGALQARVPPILSKRGRRVLFLWTNWEKFSNAREWNDLYLRTPAHEALYDALRADAWDVERETFVREGRARYRVDFLVYVPQGQIAITVGEASVQSRAGARQMNLTVTPAEIQANLARVRRMIQRAARELQQSYSTRQA
;
A
#
# COMPACT_ATOMS: atom_id res chain seq x y z
N MET A 1 4.05 8.58 20.46
CA MET A 1 3.88 9.30 19.18
C MET A 1 2.45 9.79 19.14
N ASN A 2 2.24 11.01 18.64
CA ASN A 2 0.91 11.58 18.50
C ASN A 2 0.16 10.90 17.34
N PRO A 3 -1.18 10.80 17.38
CA PRO A 3 -1.98 10.17 16.31
C PRO A 3 -1.67 10.70 14.90
N ASP A 4 -1.44 12.00 14.79
CA ASP A 4 -1.16 12.69 13.53
C ASP A 4 0.31 12.60 13.08
N ASP A 5 1.20 11.99 13.89
CA ASP A 5 2.60 11.90 13.55
C ASP A 5 2.79 11.16 12.22
N THR A 6 3.55 11.72 11.29
CA THR A 6 3.73 11.18 9.95
C THR A 6 4.62 9.93 9.96
N VAL A 7 4.11 8.85 9.39
CA VAL A 7 4.82 7.58 9.23
C VAL A 7 5.10 7.36 7.74
N LEU A 8 6.36 7.21 7.39
CA LEU A 8 6.78 6.76 6.08
C LEU A 8 7.01 5.25 6.12
N VAL A 9 6.21 4.49 5.37
CA VAL A 9 6.48 3.08 5.11
C VAL A 9 7.43 3.01 3.91
N ALA A 10 8.57 2.33 4.07
CA ALA A 10 9.57 2.17 3.02
C ALA A 10 9.88 0.69 2.77
N LEU A 11 9.98 0.32 1.49
CA LEU A 11 10.46 -1.01 1.11
C LEU A 11 11.95 -1.15 1.44
N VAL A 12 12.30 -2.21 2.17
CA VAL A 12 13.69 -2.57 2.44
C VAL A 12 14.15 -3.58 1.41
N GLN A 13 15.21 -3.27 0.67
CA GLN A 13 15.62 -4.13 -0.45
C GLN A 13 16.20 -5.47 0.03
N THR A 14 17.04 -5.44 1.06
CA THR A 14 17.77 -6.63 1.53
C THR A 14 17.79 -6.75 3.05
N PRO A 15 17.94 -7.97 3.61
CA PRO A 15 18.15 -8.17 5.04
C PRO A 15 19.33 -7.38 5.59
N ARG A 16 20.44 -7.30 4.84
CA ARG A 16 21.63 -6.51 5.19
C ARG A 16 21.31 -5.03 5.43
N ASP A 17 20.39 -4.45 4.65
CA ASP A 17 19.99 -3.06 4.85
C ASP A 17 19.26 -2.84 6.17
N LEU A 18 18.44 -3.81 6.60
CA LEU A 18 17.75 -3.77 7.88
C LEU A 18 18.73 -3.98 9.05
N GLU A 19 19.72 -4.86 8.88
CA GLU A 19 20.79 -5.09 9.86
C GLU A 19 21.65 -3.83 10.08
N ILE A 20 22.04 -3.15 9.00
CA ILE A 20 22.72 -1.85 9.08
C ILE A 20 21.85 -0.84 9.83
N ALA A 21 20.54 -0.77 9.53
CA ALA A 21 19.65 0.14 10.23
C ALA A 21 19.54 -0.17 11.73
N ALA A 22 19.49 -1.46 12.10
CA ALA A 22 19.47 -1.90 13.49
C ALA A 22 20.75 -1.51 14.25
N ARG A 23 21.91 -1.77 13.64
CA ARG A 23 23.23 -1.60 14.27
C ARG A 23 23.70 -0.14 14.25
N GLU A 24 23.66 0.49 13.08
CA GLU A 24 24.25 1.81 12.83
C GLU A 24 23.26 2.97 13.04
N ARG A 25 21.98 2.68 13.28
CA ARG A 25 20.96 3.68 13.61
C ARG A 25 20.71 4.68 12.50
N TRP A 26 20.79 4.23 11.24
CA TRP A 26 20.40 5.04 10.10
C TRP A 26 19.86 4.17 8.96
N TYR A 27 19.03 4.76 8.09
CA TYR A 27 18.59 4.12 6.84
C TYR A 27 18.76 5.07 5.66
N ARG A 28 19.06 4.53 4.48
CA ARG A 28 19.28 5.34 3.27
C ARG A 28 18.11 5.27 2.30
N ILE A 29 17.79 6.43 1.71
CA ILE A 29 16.84 6.55 0.61
C ILE A 29 17.56 7.17 -0.60
N PRO A 30 17.60 6.51 -1.78
CA PRO A 30 18.16 7.11 -2.98
C PRO A 30 17.43 8.42 -3.32
N THR A 31 18.15 9.51 -3.54
CA THR A 31 17.55 10.84 -3.80
C THR A 31 16.59 10.84 -4.97
N ARG A 32 16.94 10.13 -6.07
CA ARG A 32 16.08 9.97 -7.27
C ARG A 32 14.75 9.26 -7.03
N HIS A 33 14.60 8.56 -5.90
CA HIS A 33 13.39 7.82 -5.54
C HIS A 33 12.70 8.39 -4.31
N ALA A 34 13.31 9.35 -3.62
CA ALA A 34 12.80 9.90 -2.39
C ALA A 34 11.44 10.59 -2.64
N PRO A 35 10.43 10.38 -1.76
CA PRO A 35 9.23 11.19 -1.78
C PRO A 35 9.56 12.68 -1.64
N ARG A 36 8.82 13.56 -2.33
CA ARG A 36 9.03 15.02 -2.31
C ARG A 36 9.15 15.62 -0.90
N PHE A 37 8.46 15.07 0.09
CA PHE A 37 8.44 15.55 1.48
C PHE A 37 8.98 14.51 2.49
N PHE A 38 9.98 13.70 2.12
CA PHE A 38 10.52 12.64 2.97
C PHE A 38 11.00 13.13 4.35
N SER A 39 11.48 14.37 4.45
CA SER A 39 12.00 14.98 5.68
C SER A 39 10.94 15.19 6.77
N GLY A 40 9.65 15.18 6.41
CA GLY A 40 8.54 15.26 7.36
C GLY A 40 8.22 13.94 8.06
N ALA A 41 8.93 12.84 7.77
CA ALA A 41 8.68 11.56 8.44
C ALA A 41 9.15 11.63 9.90
N GLN A 42 8.24 11.35 10.84
CA GLN A 42 8.56 11.21 12.27
C GLN A 42 8.83 9.75 12.65
N ALA A 43 8.28 8.80 11.87
CA ALA A 43 8.67 7.40 11.93
C ALA A 43 8.90 6.82 10.53
N LEU A 44 9.77 5.81 10.47
CA LEU A 44 10.08 5.02 9.30
C LEU A 44 9.70 3.56 9.59
N ALA A 45 8.72 3.02 8.87
CA ALA A 45 8.32 1.63 8.99
C ALA A 45 8.86 0.80 7.82
N PHE A 46 9.33 -0.41 8.11
CA PHE A 46 10.07 -1.22 7.15
C PHE A 46 9.17 -2.29 6.52
N TYR A 47 8.82 -2.12 5.24
CA TYR A 47 8.09 -3.14 4.49
C TYR A 47 9.06 -4.15 3.87
N LEU A 48 8.87 -5.42 4.22
CA LEU A 48 9.78 -6.50 3.92
C LEU A 48 9.35 -7.25 2.65
N PRO A 49 10.11 -7.24 1.54
CA PRO A 49 9.77 -7.99 0.33
C PRO A 49 10.10 -9.50 0.46
N ALA A 50 9.92 -10.24 -0.63
CA ALA A 50 10.15 -11.69 -0.70
C ALA A 50 11.53 -12.15 -0.20
N ALA A 51 12.56 -11.29 -0.27
CA ALA A 51 13.90 -11.57 0.23
C ALA A 51 13.95 -11.91 1.73
N PHE A 52 12.93 -11.54 2.50
CA PHE A 52 12.82 -11.77 3.94
C PHE A 52 12.13 -13.09 4.33
N ARG A 53 11.83 -13.98 3.36
CA ARG A 53 11.33 -15.35 3.59
C ARG A 53 10.09 -15.38 4.48
N GLU A 54 10.15 -15.98 5.68
CA GLU A 54 9.01 -16.08 6.61
C GLU A 54 8.48 -14.71 7.06
N ARG A 55 9.32 -13.67 7.02
CA ARG A 55 8.94 -12.30 7.35
C ARG A 55 8.44 -11.50 6.13
N LYS A 56 8.40 -12.11 4.94
CA LYS A 56 8.04 -11.39 3.71
C LYS A 56 6.62 -10.83 3.77
N TRP A 57 6.43 -9.78 2.98
CA TRP A 57 5.17 -9.06 2.81
C TRP A 57 4.59 -8.60 4.14
N SER A 58 5.44 -8.11 5.02
CA SER A 58 5.03 -7.61 6.32
C SER A 58 5.74 -6.30 6.67
N ILE A 59 5.17 -5.62 7.66
CA ILE A 59 5.83 -4.55 8.41
C ILE A 59 5.83 -5.00 9.86
N ASP A 60 6.97 -5.45 10.34
CA ASP A 60 7.16 -5.96 11.70
C ASP A 60 8.10 -5.10 12.55
N THR A 61 8.67 -4.05 11.95
CA THR A 61 9.69 -3.21 12.57
C THR A 61 9.57 -1.76 12.10
N PHE A 62 9.82 -0.81 13.00
CA PHE A 62 9.84 0.62 12.69
C PHE A 62 10.87 1.40 13.53
N ALA A 63 11.40 2.46 12.93
CA ALA A 63 12.23 3.56 13.42
C ALA A 63 11.45 4.80 13.88
N THR A 64 11.77 5.45 15.01
CA THR A 64 11.58 6.93 15.08
C THR A 64 12.65 7.61 14.24
N VAL A 65 12.29 8.60 13.43
CA VAL A 65 13.26 9.41 12.67
C VAL A 65 13.77 10.54 13.56
N ARG A 66 15.08 10.76 13.58
CA ARG A 66 15.76 11.76 14.42
C ARG A 66 16.38 12.91 13.62
N GLY A 67 16.56 12.72 12.33
CA GLY A 67 17.13 13.71 11.43
C GLY A 67 17.33 13.12 10.04
N HIS A 68 17.87 13.93 9.15
CA HIS A 68 18.38 13.46 7.88
C HIS A 68 19.56 14.30 7.41
N GLU A 69 20.45 13.69 6.63
CA GLU A 69 21.54 14.37 5.93
C GLU A 69 21.70 13.81 4.50
N LEU A 70 22.35 14.57 3.63
CA LEU A 70 22.71 14.13 2.29
C LEU A 70 24.10 13.49 2.32
N ALA A 71 24.25 12.29 1.77
CA ALA A 71 25.54 11.58 1.73
C ALA A 71 25.69 10.80 0.41
N ARG A 72 26.92 10.43 0.04
CA ARG A 72 27.16 9.54 -1.11
C ARG A 72 27.16 8.08 -0.66
N ARG A 73 26.86 7.16 -1.58
CA ARG A 73 26.88 5.72 -1.26
C ARG A 73 28.22 5.27 -0.69
N ARG A 74 29.33 5.72 -1.27
CA ARG A 74 30.69 5.38 -0.80
C ARG A 74 30.95 5.79 0.65
N ASP A 75 30.32 6.86 1.12
CA ASP A 75 30.48 7.35 2.50
C ASP A 75 29.59 6.54 3.46
N LEU A 76 28.42 6.09 2.98
CA LEU A 76 27.47 5.29 3.74
C LEU A 76 27.85 3.82 3.84
N LEU A 77 28.49 3.29 2.79
CA LEU A 77 28.87 1.89 2.65
C LEU A 77 30.33 1.83 2.17
N PRO A 78 31.32 2.05 3.07
CA PRO A 78 32.74 2.10 2.71
C PRO A 78 33.23 0.81 2.02
N ASP A 79 32.72 -0.35 2.44
CA ASP A 79 33.04 -1.65 1.85
C ASP A 79 32.56 -1.79 0.38
N GLU A 80 31.75 -0.86 -0.10
CA GLU A 80 31.21 -0.81 -1.46
C GLU A 80 31.70 0.40 -2.26
N ALA A 81 32.88 0.94 -1.92
CA ALA A 81 33.43 2.13 -2.55
C ALA A 81 33.59 2.03 -4.10
N GLN A 82 33.75 0.82 -4.64
CA GLN A 82 33.86 0.57 -6.09
C GLN A 82 32.53 0.19 -6.76
N HIS A 83 31.40 0.25 -6.03
CA HIS A 83 30.09 -0.05 -6.60
C HIS A 83 29.78 0.89 -7.77
N PRO A 84 29.09 0.46 -8.85
CA PRO A 84 28.68 1.32 -9.97
C PRO A 84 27.84 2.56 -9.61
N ARG A 85 27.45 2.67 -8.33
CA ARG A 85 26.60 3.72 -7.76
C ARG A 85 27.28 4.43 -6.59
N ALA A 86 28.59 4.27 -6.44
CA ALA A 86 29.37 4.81 -5.34
C ALA A 86 29.19 6.32 -5.16
N ASP A 87 29.04 7.06 -6.27
CA ASP A 87 28.83 8.51 -6.30
C ASP A 87 27.37 8.96 -6.31
N GLU A 88 26.42 8.03 -6.32
CA GLU A 88 25.02 8.40 -6.20
C GLU A 88 24.73 8.98 -4.81
N THR A 89 23.84 9.97 -4.77
CA THR A 89 23.42 10.63 -3.54
C THR A 89 22.24 9.92 -2.89
N TYR A 90 22.26 9.91 -1.56
CA TYR A 90 21.23 9.30 -0.71
C TYR A 90 20.90 10.26 0.42
N TYR A 91 19.65 10.26 0.84
CA TYR A 91 19.27 10.78 2.14
C TYR A 91 19.56 9.71 3.19
N LYS A 92 20.46 10.00 4.12
CA LYS A 92 20.69 9.20 5.33
C LYS A 92 19.75 9.71 6.41
N LEU A 93 18.73 8.93 6.73
CA LEU A 93 17.83 9.16 7.85
C LEU A 93 18.49 8.65 9.12
N GLN A 94 18.74 9.52 10.10
CA GLN A 94 19.15 9.06 11.43
C GLN A 94 17.93 8.51 12.18
N LEU A 95 18.08 7.37 12.84
CA LEU A 95 17.01 6.60 13.45
C LEU A 95 17.21 6.43 14.96
N GLY A 96 16.09 6.40 15.68
CA GLY A 96 16.02 5.83 17.01
C GLY A 96 16.15 4.30 16.98
N ALA A 97 15.78 3.65 18.09
CA ALA A 97 15.85 2.20 18.16
C ALA A 97 14.77 1.57 17.31
N LEU A 98 15.17 0.57 16.51
CA LEU A 98 14.23 -0.29 15.83
C LEU A 98 13.34 -0.93 16.89
N GLN A 99 12.05 -0.68 16.74
CA GLN A 99 10.99 -1.16 17.60
C GLN A 99 10.18 -2.21 16.84
N ALA A 100 9.76 -3.25 17.55
CA ALA A 100 8.88 -4.25 16.98
C ALA A 100 7.47 -3.67 16.79
N ARG A 101 6.88 -3.90 15.62
CA ARG A 101 5.46 -3.70 15.38
C ARG A 101 4.73 -5.02 15.63
N VAL A 102 4.05 -5.11 16.77
CA VAL A 102 3.31 -6.30 17.21
C VAL A 102 1.81 -5.99 17.35
N PRO A 103 0.92 -6.76 16.72
CA PRO A 103 1.20 -7.75 15.67
C PRO A 103 1.81 -7.08 14.42
N PRO A 104 2.53 -7.84 13.56
CA PRO A 104 3.03 -7.32 12.30
C PRO A 104 1.86 -6.98 11.37
N ILE A 105 2.06 -5.96 10.53
CA ILE A 105 1.08 -5.56 9.51
C ILE A 105 1.35 -6.38 8.26
N LEU A 106 0.38 -7.21 7.84
CA LEU A 106 0.57 -8.17 6.76
C LEU A 106 0.03 -7.67 5.42
N SER A 107 0.69 -8.02 4.33
CA SER A 107 0.23 -7.81 2.96
C SER A 107 -0.06 -9.15 2.29
N LYS A 108 -1.35 -9.49 2.14
CA LYS A 108 -1.80 -10.79 1.60
C LYS A 108 -1.20 -11.14 0.23
N ARG A 109 -1.06 -10.15 -0.66
CA ARG A 109 -0.68 -10.36 -2.06
C ARG A 109 0.71 -9.84 -2.45
N GLY A 110 1.48 -9.36 -1.47
CA GLY A 110 2.74 -8.65 -1.71
C GLY A 110 2.57 -7.37 -2.54
N ARG A 111 3.02 -6.24 -2.01
CA ARG A 111 2.91 -4.93 -2.68
C ARG A 111 4.21 -4.54 -3.37
N ARG A 112 4.13 -4.02 -4.60
CA ARG A 112 5.25 -3.37 -5.31
C ARG A 112 5.22 -1.86 -5.06
N VAL A 113 5.36 -1.48 -3.79
CA VAL A 113 5.33 -0.08 -3.36
C VAL A 113 6.69 0.25 -2.76
N LEU A 114 7.34 1.30 -3.26
CA LEU A 114 8.60 1.78 -2.69
C LEU A 114 8.37 2.56 -1.40
N PHE A 115 7.34 3.42 -1.41
CA PHE A 115 7.00 4.33 -0.32
C PHE A 115 5.49 4.46 -0.17
N LEU A 116 5.01 4.49 1.07
CA LEU A 116 3.63 4.84 1.41
C LEU A 116 3.63 5.77 2.61
N TRP A 117 2.93 6.90 2.49
CA TRP A 117 2.67 7.79 3.62
C TRP A 117 1.42 7.36 4.36
N THR A 118 1.50 7.39 5.69
CA THR A 118 0.39 7.21 6.61
C THR A 118 0.61 8.06 7.87
N ASN A 119 -0.31 8.02 8.82
CA ASN A 119 -0.13 8.62 10.13
C ASN A 119 0.01 7.54 11.22
N TRP A 120 0.41 7.96 12.41
CA TRP A 120 0.64 7.05 13.52
C TRP A 120 -0.64 6.30 13.91
N GLU A 121 -1.80 6.96 13.91
CA GLU A 121 -3.08 6.34 14.23
C GLU A 121 -3.41 5.14 13.31
N LYS A 122 -3.32 5.31 11.98
CA LYS A 122 -3.53 4.21 11.05
C LYS A 122 -2.46 3.15 11.21
N PHE A 123 -1.19 3.54 11.32
CA PHE A 123 -0.09 2.59 11.47
C PHE A 123 -0.20 1.72 12.73
N SER A 124 -0.52 2.32 13.89
CA SER A 124 -0.61 1.62 15.17
C SER A 124 -1.81 0.68 15.25
N ASN A 125 -2.89 0.98 14.51
CA ASN A 125 -4.11 0.17 14.51
C ASN A 125 -4.18 -0.84 13.34
N ALA A 126 -3.39 -0.64 12.28
CA ALA A 126 -3.40 -1.48 11.09
C ALA A 126 -3.11 -2.95 11.42
N ARG A 127 -3.88 -3.86 10.82
CA ARG A 127 -3.64 -5.31 10.88
C ARG A 127 -3.17 -5.84 9.53
N GLU A 128 -3.60 -5.21 8.45
CA GLU A 128 -3.13 -5.49 7.10
C GLU A 128 -2.73 -4.21 6.36
N TRP A 129 -1.99 -4.38 5.25
CA TRP A 129 -1.48 -3.28 4.43
C TRP A 129 -2.58 -2.30 3.97
N ASN A 130 -3.77 -2.81 3.64
CA ASN A 130 -4.89 -1.97 3.20
C ASN A 130 -5.33 -0.94 4.27
N ASP A 131 -5.07 -1.18 5.56
CA ASP A 131 -5.42 -0.25 6.63
C ASP A 131 -4.58 1.03 6.61
N LEU A 132 -3.40 0.99 5.97
CA LEU A 132 -2.41 2.05 5.98
C LEU A 132 -2.77 3.26 5.10
N TYR A 133 -3.64 3.07 4.11
CA TYR A 133 -3.96 4.13 3.16
C TYR A 133 -4.73 5.27 3.83
N LEU A 134 -4.22 6.50 3.71
CA LEU A 134 -4.93 7.73 4.02
C LEU A 134 -5.77 8.16 2.80
N ARG A 135 -7.09 8.12 2.90
CA ARG A 135 -8.01 8.55 1.84
C ARG A 135 -9.16 9.38 2.41
N THR A 136 -10.01 9.87 1.52
CA THR A 136 -11.17 10.69 1.89
C THR A 136 -12.18 9.89 2.73
N PRO A 137 -13.06 10.55 3.50
CA PRO A 137 -14.09 9.86 4.28
C PRO A 137 -14.96 8.90 3.48
N ALA A 138 -15.25 9.20 2.21
CA ALA A 138 -16.01 8.31 1.34
C ALA A 138 -15.24 7.00 1.03
N HIS A 139 -13.91 7.05 0.86
CA HIS A 139 -13.12 5.84 0.66
C HIS A 139 -13.11 4.97 1.92
N GLU A 140 -12.92 5.58 3.10
CA GLU A 140 -12.92 4.84 4.36
C GLU A 140 -14.29 4.21 4.61
N ALA A 141 -15.40 4.95 4.41
CA ALA A 141 -16.75 4.43 4.56
C ALA A 141 -17.04 3.23 3.62
N LEU A 142 -16.59 3.30 2.35
CA LEU A 142 -16.75 2.19 1.42
C LEU A 142 -15.86 1.00 1.80
N TYR A 143 -14.61 1.25 2.20
CA TYR A 143 -13.70 0.19 2.64
C TYR A 143 -14.26 -0.55 3.85
N ASP A 144 -14.77 0.16 4.85
CA ASP A 144 -15.37 -0.40 6.05
C ASP A 144 -16.61 -1.24 5.72
N ALA A 145 -17.47 -0.77 4.82
CA ALA A 145 -18.58 -1.55 4.33
C ALA A 145 -18.15 -2.83 3.61
N LEU A 146 -17.13 -2.76 2.76
CA LEU A 146 -16.60 -3.93 2.05
C LEU A 146 -16.04 -4.97 3.02
N ARG A 147 -15.31 -4.52 4.06
CA ARG A 147 -14.80 -5.39 5.12
C ARG A 147 -15.91 -5.99 5.97
N ALA A 148 -16.93 -5.21 6.32
CA ALA A 148 -18.08 -5.70 7.09
C ALA A 148 -18.86 -6.79 6.34
N ASP A 149 -18.89 -6.70 5.00
CA ASP A 149 -19.46 -7.73 4.12
C ASP A 149 -18.52 -8.92 3.85
N ALA A 150 -17.35 -8.95 4.49
CA ALA A 150 -16.31 -9.97 4.30
C ALA A 150 -15.83 -10.12 2.85
N TRP A 151 -15.89 -9.05 2.05
CA TRP A 151 -15.32 -9.06 0.71
C TRP A 151 -13.79 -9.16 0.77
N ASP A 152 -13.22 -9.97 -0.12
CA ASP A 152 -11.78 -9.98 -0.37
C ASP A 152 -11.42 -8.78 -1.25
N VAL A 153 -10.85 -7.74 -0.63
CA VAL A 153 -10.62 -6.45 -1.25
C VAL A 153 -9.15 -6.02 -1.16
N GLU A 154 -8.63 -5.46 -2.24
CA GLU A 154 -7.35 -4.76 -2.29
C GLU A 154 -7.57 -3.28 -2.58
N ARG A 155 -6.97 -2.40 -1.78
CA ARG A 155 -7.00 -0.94 -2.01
C ARG A 155 -5.86 -0.50 -2.91
N GLU A 156 -6.03 0.59 -3.67
CA GLU A 156 -4.94 1.25 -4.44
C GLU A 156 -4.09 0.29 -5.29
N THR A 157 -4.76 -0.57 -6.05
CA THR A 157 -4.09 -1.59 -6.86
C THR A 157 -4.25 -1.34 -8.36
N PHE A 158 -3.50 -2.07 -9.18
CA PHE A 158 -3.58 -1.96 -10.62
C PHE A 158 -4.39 -3.10 -11.21
N VAL A 159 -5.28 -2.74 -12.13
CA VAL A 159 -6.03 -3.68 -12.96
C VAL A 159 -5.39 -3.71 -14.35
N ARG A 160 -5.40 -4.89 -14.96
CA ARG A 160 -4.95 -5.10 -16.34
C ARG A 160 -6.13 -5.51 -17.20
N GLU A 161 -6.36 -4.76 -18.27
CA GLU A 161 -7.45 -4.96 -19.21
C GLU A 161 -6.87 -4.94 -20.63
N GLY A 162 -6.67 -6.12 -21.21
CA GLY A 162 -5.92 -6.26 -22.47
C GLY A 162 -4.52 -5.66 -22.35
N ARG A 163 -4.23 -4.62 -23.14
CA ARG A 163 -2.96 -3.86 -23.09
C ARG A 163 -2.98 -2.70 -22.09
N ALA A 164 -4.15 -2.32 -21.57
CA ALA A 164 -4.28 -1.22 -20.63
C ALA A 164 -3.92 -1.67 -19.21
N ARG A 165 -3.29 -0.77 -18.45
CA ARG A 165 -3.04 -0.93 -17.02
C ARG A 165 -3.35 0.38 -16.31
N TYR A 166 -4.32 0.36 -15.41
CA TYR A 166 -4.76 1.54 -14.66
C TYR A 166 -4.89 1.21 -13.19
N ARG A 167 -4.79 2.24 -12.34
CA ARG A 167 -4.98 2.13 -10.89
C ARG A 167 -6.45 2.28 -10.56
N VAL A 168 -6.93 1.51 -9.60
CA VAL A 168 -8.27 1.59 -9.01
C VAL A 168 -8.19 1.71 -7.51
N ASP A 169 -9.21 2.29 -6.90
CA ASP A 169 -9.24 2.55 -5.46
C ASP A 169 -9.54 1.27 -4.69
N PHE A 170 -10.42 0.42 -5.23
CA PHE A 170 -10.69 -0.92 -4.71
C PHE A 170 -10.74 -1.96 -5.83
N LEU A 171 -10.19 -3.13 -5.57
CA LEU A 171 -10.39 -4.33 -6.38
C LEU A 171 -10.98 -5.41 -5.48
N VAL A 172 -12.24 -5.77 -5.75
CA VAL A 172 -12.95 -6.82 -5.03
C VAL A 172 -12.85 -8.12 -5.82
N TYR A 173 -12.30 -9.15 -5.20
CA TYR A 173 -12.25 -10.49 -5.77
C TYR A 173 -13.55 -11.24 -5.50
N VAL A 174 -14.11 -11.86 -6.54
CA VAL A 174 -15.30 -12.70 -6.46
C VAL A 174 -15.02 -14.04 -7.15
N PRO A 175 -15.73 -15.14 -6.82
CA PRO A 175 -15.34 -16.47 -7.32
C PRO A 175 -15.22 -16.56 -8.86
N GLN A 176 -16.08 -15.85 -9.61
CA GLN A 176 -16.07 -15.87 -11.08
C GLN A 176 -15.38 -14.65 -11.72
N GLY A 177 -14.66 -13.82 -10.97
CA GLY A 177 -14.00 -12.65 -11.54
C GLY A 177 -13.56 -11.59 -10.53
N GLN A 178 -13.57 -10.35 -10.95
CA GLN A 178 -13.20 -9.21 -10.12
C GLN A 178 -14.04 -7.98 -10.46
N ILE A 179 -14.25 -7.15 -9.44
CA ILE A 179 -14.95 -5.87 -9.56
C ILE A 179 -13.95 -4.78 -9.24
N ALA A 180 -13.60 -4.01 -10.25
CA ALA A 180 -12.72 -2.85 -10.15
C ALA A 180 -13.58 -1.62 -9.81
N ILE A 181 -13.29 -0.97 -8.69
CA ILE A 181 -14.08 0.17 -8.19
C ILE A 181 -13.19 1.41 -8.12
N THR A 182 -13.63 2.48 -8.77
CA THR A 182 -13.03 3.81 -8.70
C THR A 182 -13.98 4.76 -8.00
N VAL A 183 -13.49 5.57 -7.06
CA VAL A 183 -14.22 6.67 -6.47
C VAL A 183 -13.90 7.93 -7.29
N GLY A 184 -14.83 8.29 -8.18
CA GLY A 184 -14.61 9.31 -9.21
C GLY A 184 -15.73 10.36 -9.28
N GLU A 185 -15.78 11.09 -10.39
CA GLU A 185 -16.69 12.22 -10.56
C GLU A 185 -18.06 11.84 -11.11
N ALA A 186 -18.15 10.74 -11.87
CA ALA A 186 -19.39 10.28 -12.48
C ALA A 186 -19.59 8.78 -12.24
N SER A 187 -20.80 8.40 -11.87
CA SER A 187 -21.15 6.98 -11.73
C SER A 187 -21.18 6.33 -13.11
N VAL A 188 -20.32 5.32 -13.30
CA VAL A 188 -20.19 4.58 -14.55
C VAL A 188 -20.08 3.11 -14.23
N GLN A 189 -20.91 2.28 -14.85
CA GLN A 189 -20.74 0.83 -14.82
C GLN A 189 -20.40 0.36 -16.23
N SER A 190 -19.33 -0.41 -16.35
CA SER A 190 -18.94 -1.01 -17.63
C SER A 190 -18.38 -2.41 -17.45
N ARG A 191 -18.55 -3.23 -18.49
CA ARG A 191 -18.02 -4.59 -18.51
C ARG A 191 -16.73 -4.61 -19.33
N ALA A 192 -15.61 -4.83 -18.63
CA ALA A 192 -14.26 -4.90 -19.17
C ALA A 192 -13.85 -6.30 -19.67
N GLY A 193 -14.79 -7.26 -19.64
CA GLY A 193 -14.59 -8.61 -20.15
C GLY A 193 -15.49 -9.64 -19.48
N ALA A 194 -15.20 -10.92 -19.73
CA ALA A 194 -15.96 -12.04 -19.17
C ALA A 194 -15.98 -12.05 -17.64
N ARG A 195 -14.83 -11.73 -17.04
CA ARG A 195 -14.53 -11.88 -15.61
C ARG A 195 -14.23 -10.55 -14.91
N GLN A 196 -14.58 -9.43 -15.53
CA GLN A 196 -14.29 -8.10 -14.98
C GLN A 196 -15.46 -7.14 -15.14
N MET A 197 -15.87 -6.57 -14.01
CA MET A 197 -16.79 -5.44 -13.94
C MET A 197 -16.02 -4.21 -13.45
N ASN A 198 -16.26 -3.07 -14.08
CA ASN A 198 -15.74 -1.78 -13.63
C ASN A 198 -16.91 -0.94 -13.11
N LEU A 199 -16.76 -0.38 -11.91
CA LEU A 199 -17.70 0.51 -11.26
C LEU A 199 -16.97 1.82 -10.93
N THR A 200 -17.54 2.94 -11.32
CA THR A 200 -17.20 4.24 -10.77
C THR A 200 -18.35 4.67 -9.87
N VAL A 201 -18.03 5.07 -8.65
CA VAL A 201 -18.98 5.63 -7.66
C VAL A 201 -18.49 6.99 -7.24
N THR A 202 -19.39 7.91 -6.99
CA THR A 202 -19.02 9.25 -6.53
C THR A 202 -18.91 9.31 -5.00
N PRO A 203 -18.09 10.22 -4.43
CA PRO A 203 -18.11 10.48 -3.00
C PRO A 203 -19.51 10.82 -2.46
N ALA A 204 -20.29 11.59 -3.23
CA ALA A 204 -21.65 12.00 -2.87
C ALA A 204 -22.60 10.80 -2.79
N GLU A 205 -22.52 9.84 -3.72
CA GLU A 205 -23.33 8.62 -3.68
C GLU A 205 -23.00 7.73 -2.47
N ILE A 206 -21.70 7.59 -2.16
CA ILE A 206 -21.25 6.84 -0.99
C ILE A 206 -21.82 7.47 0.28
N GLN A 207 -21.72 8.80 0.40
CA GLN A 207 -22.18 9.53 1.58
C GLN A 207 -23.71 9.54 1.70
N ALA A 208 -24.43 9.73 0.59
CA ALA A 208 -25.88 9.82 0.59
C ALA A 208 -26.56 8.46 0.83
N ASN A 209 -26.02 7.38 0.24
CA ASN A 209 -26.64 6.05 0.35
C ASN A 209 -25.64 4.89 0.14
N LEU A 210 -24.77 4.67 1.13
CA LEU A 210 -23.83 3.54 1.13
C LEU A 210 -24.51 2.19 0.92
N ALA A 211 -25.72 1.98 1.44
CA ALA A 211 -26.47 0.74 1.24
C ALA A 211 -26.83 0.50 -0.24
N ARG A 212 -27.15 1.55 -0.99
CA ARG A 212 -27.37 1.47 -2.44
C ARG A 212 -26.09 1.09 -3.18
N VAL A 213 -24.95 1.69 -2.81
CA VAL A 213 -23.64 1.34 -3.40
C VAL A 213 -23.30 -0.13 -3.14
N ARG A 214 -23.50 -0.63 -1.91
CA ARG A 214 -23.31 -2.05 -1.57
C ARG A 214 -24.18 -2.97 -2.43
N ARG A 215 -25.47 -2.64 -2.62
CA ARG A 215 -26.36 -3.42 -3.50
C ARG A 215 -25.89 -3.43 -4.96
N MET A 216 -25.32 -2.32 -5.43
CA MET A 216 -24.76 -2.25 -6.79
C MET A 216 -23.56 -3.21 -6.95
N ILE A 217 -22.66 -3.25 -5.97
CA ILE A 217 -21.51 -4.15 -5.96
C ILE A 217 -21.97 -5.63 -5.91
N GLN A 218 -22.94 -5.95 -5.05
CA GLN A 218 -23.54 -7.28 -4.99
C GLN A 218 -24.21 -7.69 -6.31
N ARG A 219 -24.89 -6.76 -6.97
CA ARG A 219 -25.50 -7.01 -8.29
C ARG A 219 -24.42 -7.32 -9.34
N ALA A 220 -23.35 -6.52 -9.40
CA ALA A 220 -22.22 -6.77 -10.29
C ALA A 220 -21.59 -8.16 -10.06
N ALA A 221 -21.45 -8.59 -8.81
CA ALA A 221 -20.96 -9.93 -8.48
C ALA A 221 -21.87 -11.04 -9.04
N ARG A 222 -23.20 -10.90 -8.87
CA ARG A 222 -24.19 -11.85 -9.41
C ARG A 222 -24.17 -11.92 -10.93
N GLU A 223 -24.04 -10.78 -11.61
CA GLU A 223 -23.96 -10.73 -13.08
C GLU A 223 -22.73 -11.47 -13.62
N LEU A 224 -21.58 -11.36 -12.93
CA LEU A 224 -20.38 -12.13 -13.26
C LEU A 224 -20.60 -13.64 -13.08
N GLN A 225 -21.28 -14.06 -12.00
CA GLN A 225 -21.60 -15.45 -11.75
C GLN A 225 -22.55 -16.05 -12.80
N GLN A 226 -23.63 -15.34 -13.14
CA GLN A 226 -24.61 -15.80 -14.14
C GLN A 226 -23.98 -15.95 -15.53
N SER A 227 -23.17 -14.97 -15.93
CA SER A 227 -22.48 -15.00 -17.22
C SER A 227 -21.51 -16.17 -17.37
N TYR A 228 -20.95 -16.65 -16.24
CA TYR A 228 -20.10 -17.83 -16.22
C TYR A 228 -20.94 -19.09 -16.44
N SER A 229 -22.06 -19.25 -15.73
CA SER A 229 -22.96 -20.40 -15.87
C SER A 229 -23.50 -20.53 -17.30
N THR A 230 -23.89 -19.43 -17.95
CA THR A 230 -24.40 -19.45 -19.34
C THR A 230 -23.35 -19.87 -20.38
N ARG A 231 -22.05 -19.74 -20.09
CA ARG A 231 -20.98 -20.18 -21.00
C ARG A 231 -20.59 -21.65 -20.82
N GLN A 232 -21.05 -22.28 -19.74
CA GLN A 232 -20.79 -23.69 -19.45
C GLN A 232 -21.94 -24.62 -19.84
N ALA A 233 -23.09 -24.05 -20.17
CA ALA A 233 -24.24 -24.74 -20.75
C ALA A 233 -24.17 -24.70 -22.28
#